data_AF-A0A9D1JW20-F1
#
_entry.id   AF-A0A9D1JW20-F1
#
_cell.length_a   1.000
_cell.length_b   1.000
_cell.length_c   1.000
_cell.angle_alpha   90.00
_cell.angle_beta   90.00
_cell.angle_gamma   90.00
#
_symmetry.space_group_name_H-M   'P 1'
#
loop_
_entity.id
_entity.type
_entity.pdbx_description
1 polymer ?
#
loop_
_entity_poly.entity_id
_entity_poly.type
_entity_poly.pdbx_seq_one_letter_code
_entity_poly.pdbx_strand_id
1 'polypeptide(L)'
;MKTVCDFCKTEYSLDAAPTGPVKCAVCGHTWVVRTPPRRSPILVFIAALCALLAALVFAVAVLYQHQVTEIQAHPLVAEIGDVTTSTDDDGIMRFVVSGRVVNRSDQIYGVPGLVVISYDAHGNVIERQRFMPSATLLDAGHHTDFVHTLSVPTANVDKISVELETLGDDE
;
A
#
# COMPACT_ATOMS: atom_id res chain seq x y z
N MET A 1 18.82 -41.24 27.22
CA MET A 1 17.71 -40.53 27.89
C MET A 1 17.72 -40.85 29.39
N LYS A 2 17.21 -39.96 30.24
CA LYS A 2 17.14 -40.17 31.70
C LYS A 2 15.71 -40.51 32.09
N THR A 3 15.54 -41.48 32.98
CA THR A 3 14.25 -41.82 33.59
C THR A 3 14.42 -42.05 35.08
N VAL A 4 13.37 -41.80 35.84
CA VAL A 4 13.36 -41.97 37.29
C VAL A 4 12.34 -43.03 37.65
N CYS A 5 12.63 -43.87 38.66
CA CYS A 5 11.64 -44.79 39.20
C CYS A 5 10.55 -44.01 39.95
N ASP A 6 9.28 -44.24 39.59
CA ASP A 6 8.15 -43.54 40.20
C ASP A 6 8.05 -43.79 41.72
N PHE A 7 8.55 -44.93 42.19
CA PHE A 7 8.52 -45.33 43.60
C PHE A 7 9.71 -44.81 44.41
N CYS A 8 10.93 -45.31 44.15
CA CYS A 8 12.11 -45.02 44.97
C CYS A 8 12.96 -43.85 44.48
N LYS A 9 12.55 -43.18 43.39
CA LYS A 9 13.24 -42.02 42.80
C LYS A 9 14.68 -42.26 42.33
N THR A 10 15.11 -43.51 42.19
CA THR A 10 16.41 -43.84 41.56
C THR A 10 16.41 -43.41 40.09
N GLU A 11 17.45 -42.68 39.68
CA GLU A 11 17.67 -42.24 38.29
C GLU A 11 18.43 -43.30 37.49
N TYR A 12 17.99 -43.53 36.26
CA TYR A 12 18.59 -44.45 35.30
C TYR A 12 18.89 -43.72 33.98
N SER A 13 20.04 -44.02 33.38
CA SER A 13 20.39 -43.60 32.03
C SER A 13 20.19 -44.77 31.06
N LEU A 14 19.38 -44.55 30.03
CA LEU A 14 19.03 -45.55 29.01
C LEU A 14 19.50 -45.08 27.64
N ASP A 15 20.04 -45.99 26.82
CA ASP A 15 20.48 -45.69 25.45
C ASP A 15 19.31 -45.49 24.48
N ALA A 16 18.21 -46.23 24.69
CA ALA A 16 16.99 -46.15 23.88
C ALA A 16 15.73 -46.16 24.75
N ALA A 17 14.61 -45.69 24.20
CA ALA A 17 13.33 -45.75 24.88
C ALA A 17 12.81 -47.21 24.91
N PRO A 18 12.50 -47.77 26.08
CA PRO A 18 11.97 -49.12 26.19
C PRO A 18 10.56 -49.18 25.60
N THR A 19 10.28 -50.24 24.84
CA THR A 19 8.98 -50.49 24.20
C THR A 19 7.93 -51.08 25.14
N GLY A 20 8.29 -51.33 26.41
CA GLY A 20 7.42 -51.98 27.39
C GLY A 20 7.74 -51.58 28.84
N PRO A 21 7.09 -52.23 29.83
CA PRO A 21 7.32 -51.93 31.23
C PRO A 21 8.75 -52.27 31.66
N VAL A 22 9.37 -51.38 32.42
CA VAL A 22 10.69 -51.56 33.00
C VAL A 22 10.58 -51.86 34.49
N LYS A 23 11.52 -52.66 35.03
CA LYS A 23 11.57 -53.03 36.45
C LYS A 23 12.73 -52.32 37.15
N CYS A 24 12.46 -51.75 38.32
CA CYS A 24 13.49 -51.10 39.14
C CYS A 24 14.47 -52.14 39.69
N ALA A 25 15.77 -51.91 39.50
CA ALA A 25 16.81 -52.77 40.10
C ALA A 25 16.89 -52.61 41.63
N VAL A 26 16.46 -51.46 42.17
CA VAL A 26 16.55 -51.13 43.59
C VAL A 26 15.32 -51.62 44.39
N CYS A 27 14.10 -51.30 43.93
CA CYS A 27 12.87 -51.61 44.69
C CYS A 27 11.96 -52.64 44.01
N GLY A 28 12.30 -53.13 42.81
CA GLY A 28 11.49 -54.10 42.07
C GLY A 28 10.20 -53.58 41.45
N HIS A 29 9.82 -52.30 41.65
CA HIS A 29 8.63 -51.69 41.07
C HIS A 29 8.69 -51.65 39.53
N THR A 30 7.57 -51.93 38.86
CA THR A 30 7.44 -51.91 37.40
C THR A 30 6.64 -50.71 36.93
N TRP A 31 7.17 -49.94 35.98
CA TRP A 31 6.47 -48.78 35.41
C TRP A 31 6.75 -48.63 33.91
N VAL A 32 5.96 -47.79 33.24
CA VAL A 32 6.14 -47.46 31.82
C VAL A 32 6.79 -46.09 31.73
N VAL A 33 7.93 -45.99 31.07
CA VAL A 33 8.61 -44.71 30.85
C VAL A 33 7.79 -43.88 29.86
N ARG A 34 7.28 -42.73 30.31
CA ARG A 34 6.56 -41.80 29.43
C ARG A 34 7.56 -41.15 28.48
N THR A 35 7.54 -41.52 27.21
CA THR A 35 8.23 -40.77 26.16
C THR A 35 7.45 -39.51 25.85
N PRO A 36 8.10 -38.33 25.80
CA PRO A 36 7.40 -37.12 25.38
C PRO A 36 6.87 -37.32 23.95
N PRO A 37 5.63 -36.90 23.66
CA PRO A 37 5.07 -37.05 22.33
C PRO A 37 5.94 -36.28 21.33
N ARG A 38 6.45 -36.97 20.30
CA ARG A 38 7.16 -36.33 19.20
C ARG A 38 6.14 -35.48 18.45
N ARG A 39 6.28 -34.15 18.47
CA ARG A 39 5.45 -33.25 17.65
C ARG A 39 5.59 -33.70 16.20
N SER A 40 4.47 -34.00 15.54
CA SER A 40 4.53 -34.42 14.15
C SER A 40 4.99 -33.23 13.31
N PRO A 41 5.96 -33.42 12.39
CA PRO A 41 6.42 -32.32 11.53
C PRO A 41 5.27 -31.76 10.69
N ILE A 42 4.31 -32.62 10.32
CA ILE A 42 3.12 -32.25 9.54
C ILE A 42 2.28 -31.19 10.28
N LEU A 43 2.04 -31.37 11.59
CA LEU A 43 1.27 -30.38 12.36
C LEU A 43 1.98 -29.02 12.43
N VAL A 44 3.32 -29.03 12.49
CA VAL A 44 4.12 -27.79 12.46
C VAL A 44 4.02 -27.11 11.10
N PHE A 45 4.09 -27.87 10.00
CA PHE A 45 3.90 -27.34 8.66
C PHE A 45 2.51 -26.74 8.46
N ILE A 46 1.45 -27.42 8.91
CA ILE A 46 0.08 -26.90 8.82
C ILE A 46 -0.05 -25.60 9.63
N ALA A 47 0.48 -25.56 10.85
CA ALA A 47 0.45 -24.35 11.66
C ALA A 47 1.21 -23.18 11.00
N ALA A 48 2.37 -23.45 10.41
CA ALA A 48 3.14 -22.45 9.66
C ALA A 48 2.38 -21.95 8.41
N LEU A 49 1.72 -22.85 7.67
CA LEU A 49 0.89 -22.51 6.52
C LEU A 49 -0.29 -21.61 6.93
N CYS A 50 -0.99 -21.95 8.02
CA CYS A 50 -2.08 -21.14 8.54
C CYS A 50 -1.60 -19.75 8.98
N ALA A 51 -0.45 -19.66 9.65
CA ALA A 51 0.12 -18.38 10.05
C ALA A 51 0.50 -17.51 8.83
N LEU A 52 1.07 -18.14 7.79
CA LEU A 52 1.41 -17.45 6.54
C LEU A 52 0.17 -16.95 5.79
N LEU A 53 -0.88 -17.76 5.71
CA LEU A 53 -2.15 -17.36 5.10
C LEU A 53 -2.82 -16.21 5.87
N ALA A 54 -2.82 -16.26 7.21
CA ALA A 54 -3.36 -15.18 8.03
C ALA A 54 -2.59 -13.87 7.82
N ALA A 55 -1.25 -13.93 7.74
CA ALA A 55 -0.42 -12.78 7.46
C ALA A 55 -0.71 -12.18 6.07
N LEU A 56 -0.91 -13.03 5.05
CA LEU A 56 -1.22 -12.59 3.69
C LEU A 56 -2.58 -11.88 3.64
N VAL A 57 -3.62 -12.48 4.24
CA VAL A 57 -4.96 -11.88 4.29
C VAL A 57 -4.92 -10.53 5.00
N PHE A 58 -4.21 -10.44 6.13
CA PHE A 58 -4.05 -9.18 6.87
C PHE A 58 -3.34 -8.12 6.03
N ALA A 59 -2.24 -8.47 5.36
CA ALA A 59 -1.51 -7.54 4.50
C ALA A 59 -2.38 -7.00 3.35
N VAL A 60 -3.14 -7.87 2.69
CA VAL A 60 -4.07 -7.46 1.62
C VAL A 60 -5.16 -6.54 2.16
N ALA A 61 -5.75 -6.86 3.31
CA ALA A 61 -6.78 -6.02 3.94
C ALA A 61 -6.25 -4.62 4.28
N VAL A 62 -5.03 -4.54 4.85
CA VAL A 62 -4.38 -3.26 5.17
C VAL A 62 -4.11 -2.43 3.91
N LEU A 63 -3.58 -3.06 2.85
CA LEU A 63 -3.33 -2.38 1.57
C LEU A 63 -4.63 -1.85 0.95
N TYR A 64 -5.70 -2.65 0.97
CA TYR A 64 -7.00 -2.24 0.47
C TYR A 64 -7.58 -1.06 1.27
N GLN A 65 -7.49 -1.11 2.60
CA GLN A 65 -7.96 -0.04 3.48
C GLN A 65 -7.20 1.28 3.21
N HIS A 66 -5.89 1.21 3.00
CA HIS A 66 -5.10 2.38 2.64
C HIS A 66 -5.55 3.00 1.32
N GLN A 67 -5.77 2.18 0.28
CA GLN A 67 -6.25 2.66 -1.01
C GLN A 67 -7.62 3.34 -0.91
N VAL A 68 -8.56 2.74 -0.19
CA VAL A 68 -9.89 3.32 0.03
C VAL A 68 -9.79 4.66 0.76
N THR A 69 -8.93 4.76 1.77
CA THR A 69 -8.73 6.00 2.53
C THR A 69 -8.16 7.11 1.64
N GLU A 70 -7.20 6.79 0.77
CA GLU A 70 -6.61 7.74 -0.18
C GLU A 70 -7.65 8.24 -1.19
N ILE A 71 -8.47 7.34 -1.76
CA ILE A 71 -9.54 7.70 -2.70
C ILE A 71 -10.61 8.57 -2.02
N GLN A 72 -10.96 8.29 -0.77
CA GLN A 72 -11.93 9.12 -0.05
C GLN A 72 -11.37 10.50 0.30
N ALA A 73 -10.07 10.60 0.63
CA ALA A 73 -9.43 11.88 0.91
C ALA A 73 -9.23 12.72 -0.35
N HIS A 74 -8.89 12.09 -1.48
CA HIS A 74 -8.63 12.75 -2.76
C HIS A 74 -9.40 12.04 -3.89
N PRO A 75 -10.73 12.25 -3.96
CA PRO A 75 -11.59 11.54 -4.91
C PRO A 75 -11.35 11.96 -6.36
N LEU A 76 -10.89 13.19 -6.55
CA LEU A 76 -10.50 13.74 -7.84
C LEU A 76 -8.99 13.85 -7.92
N VAL A 77 -8.42 13.47 -9.06
CA VAL A 77 -6.99 13.60 -9.35
C VAL A 77 -6.80 14.22 -10.73
N ALA A 78 -6.00 15.28 -10.81
CA ALA A 78 -5.58 15.87 -12.08
C ALA A 78 -4.25 15.25 -12.53
N GLU A 79 -4.20 14.77 -13.77
CA GLU A 79 -3.03 14.13 -14.38
C GLU A 79 -2.65 14.88 -15.65
N ILE A 80 -1.38 15.23 -15.79
CA ILE A 80 -0.85 15.79 -17.05
C ILE A 80 -0.64 14.64 -18.02
N GLY A 81 -1.21 14.78 -19.22
CA GLY A 81 -1.04 13.84 -20.32
C GLY A 81 0.14 14.23 -21.22
N ASP A 82 0.11 15.45 -21.74
CA ASP A 82 1.14 15.94 -22.65
C ASP A 82 1.36 17.45 -22.52
N VAL A 83 2.58 17.89 -22.79
CA VAL A 83 3.00 19.29 -22.79
C VAL A 83 3.63 19.60 -24.14
N THR A 84 2.89 20.32 -24.97
CA THR A 84 3.35 20.74 -26.28
C THR A 84 3.66 22.23 -26.28
N THR A 85 4.22 22.72 -27.39
CA THR A 85 4.49 24.14 -27.56
C THR A 85 3.78 24.63 -28.80
N SER A 86 3.12 25.78 -28.69
CA SER A 86 2.41 26.43 -29.79
C SER A 86 2.84 27.87 -29.87
N THR A 87 3.03 28.36 -31.08
CA THR A 87 3.23 29.78 -31.34
C THR A 87 1.87 30.45 -31.41
N ASP A 88 1.66 31.46 -30.58
CA ASP A 88 0.45 32.29 -30.59
C ASP A 88 0.46 33.24 -31.80
N ASP A 89 -0.66 33.92 -32.08
CA ASP A 89 -0.82 34.87 -33.19
C ASP A 89 0.23 36.00 -33.15
N ASP A 90 0.72 36.34 -31.95
CA ASP A 90 1.77 37.33 -31.69
C ASP A 90 3.20 36.81 -31.95
N GLY A 91 3.37 35.56 -32.41
CA GLY A 91 4.67 34.95 -32.63
C GLY A 91 5.38 34.47 -31.35
N ILE A 92 4.71 34.53 -30.19
CA ILE A 92 5.25 34.10 -28.90
C ILE A 92 5.01 32.60 -28.73
N MET A 93 6.08 31.85 -28.47
CA MET A 93 6.01 30.43 -28.16
C MET A 93 5.51 30.22 -26.72
N ARG A 94 4.41 29.50 -26.58
CA ARG A 94 3.75 29.19 -25.31
C ARG A 94 3.61 27.69 -25.13
N PHE A 95 3.55 27.24 -23.89
CA PHE A 95 3.23 25.84 -23.58
C PHE A 95 1.73 25.61 -23.69
N VAL A 96 1.35 24.47 -24.25
CA VAL A 96 -0.02 23.96 -24.25
C VAL A 96 -0.01 22.67 -23.44
N VAL A 97 -0.63 22.72 -22.28
CA VAL A 97 -0.72 21.61 -21.34
C VAL A 97 -2.03 20.90 -21.56
N SER A 98 -1.98 19.59 -21.76
CA SER A 98 -3.15 18.74 -21.87
C SER A 98 -3.10 17.64 -20.82
N GLY A 99 -4.26 17.22 -20.36
CA GLY A 99 -4.37 16.22 -19.32
C GLY A 99 -5.81 15.85 -19.04
N ARG A 100 -6.01 15.20 -17.90
CA ARG A 100 -7.34 14.78 -17.47
C ARG A 100 -7.54 14.89 -15.97
N VAL A 101 -8.79 15.10 -15.59
CA VAL A 101 -9.24 14.93 -14.22
C VAL A 101 -10.00 13.62 -14.14
N VAL A 102 -9.60 12.76 -13.21
CA VAL A 102 -10.19 11.43 -13.00
C VAL A 102 -10.88 11.41 -11.64
N ASN A 103 -12.13 10.97 -11.63
CA ASN A 103 -12.83 10.62 -10.41
C ASN A 103 -12.53 9.16 -10.06
N ARG A 104 -11.74 8.93 -9.02
CA ARG A 104 -11.34 7.59 -8.57
C ARG A 104 -12.33 6.97 -7.58
N SER A 105 -13.34 7.73 -7.17
CA SER A 105 -14.37 7.28 -6.22
C SER A 105 -15.53 6.54 -6.89
N ASP A 106 -16.40 5.97 -6.07
CA ASP A 106 -17.68 5.37 -6.46
C ASP A 106 -18.87 6.36 -6.37
N GLN A 107 -18.60 7.66 -6.18
CA GLN A 107 -19.61 8.71 -6.07
C GLN A 107 -19.44 9.77 -7.15
N ILE A 108 -20.47 10.59 -7.38
CA ILE A 108 -20.39 11.75 -8.26
C ILE A 108 -19.73 12.94 -7.52
N TYR A 109 -18.81 13.63 -8.19
CA TYR A 109 -18.12 14.80 -7.62
C TYR A 109 -18.19 16.00 -8.56
N GLY A 110 -18.28 17.20 -7.98
CA GLY A 110 -18.08 18.46 -8.70
C GLY A 110 -16.60 18.66 -9.00
N VAL A 111 -16.26 19.01 -10.23
CA VAL A 111 -14.87 19.27 -10.62
C VAL A 111 -14.50 20.70 -10.23
N PRO A 112 -13.53 20.91 -9.33
CA PRO A 112 -13.08 22.25 -8.98
C PRO A 112 -12.32 22.90 -10.14
N GLY A 113 -11.99 24.18 -9.99
CA GLY A 113 -11.02 24.83 -10.86
C GLY A 113 -9.70 24.07 -10.88
N LEU A 114 -8.91 24.29 -11.93
CA LEU A 114 -7.56 23.74 -12.06
C LEU A 114 -6.56 24.88 -12.00
N VAL A 115 -5.40 24.60 -11.42
CA VAL A 115 -4.29 25.54 -11.35
C VAL A 115 -3.09 24.92 -12.05
N VAL A 116 -2.62 25.55 -13.12
CA VAL A 116 -1.31 25.20 -13.69
C VAL A 116 -0.25 26.06 -13.02
N ILE A 117 0.83 25.42 -12.57
CA ILE A 117 1.97 26.08 -11.95
C ILE A 117 3.20 25.85 -12.81
N SER A 118 3.87 26.94 -13.20
CA SER A 118 5.14 26.90 -13.93
C SER A 118 6.29 27.16 -12.99
N TYR A 119 7.36 26.39 -13.10
CA TYR A 119 8.55 26.49 -12.26
C TYR A 119 9.79 26.77 -13.10
N ASP A 120 10.72 27.53 -12.54
CA ASP A 120 12.06 27.71 -13.09
C ASP A 120 12.98 26.51 -12.77
N ALA A 121 14.20 26.53 -13.31
CA ALA A 121 15.20 25.49 -13.08
C ALA A 121 15.65 25.35 -11.61
N HIS A 122 15.35 26.34 -10.76
CA HIS A 122 15.64 26.30 -9.32
C HIS A 122 14.42 25.85 -8.50
N GLY A 123 13.30 25.53 -9.15
CA GLY A 123 12.05 25.14 -8.51
C GLY A 123 11.23 26.31 -7.97
N ASN A 124 11.55 27.55 -8.33
CA ASN A 124 10.73 28.71 -7.95
C ASN A 124 9.51 28.79 -8.85
N VAL A 125 8.38 29.19 -8.26
CA VAL A 125 7.14 29.44 -9.01
C VAL A 125 7.32 30.70 -9.86
N ILE A 126 7.20 30.53 -11.18
CA ILE A 126 7.19 31.63 -12.15
C ILE A 126 5.79 32.24 -12.22
N GLU A 127 4.77 31.37 -12.36
CA GLU A 127 3.40 31.78 -12.58
C GLU A 127 2.43 30.71 -12.10
N ARG A 128 1.25 31.13 -11.61
CA ARG A 128 0.10 30.27 -11.30
C ARG A 128 -1.12 30.73 -12.07
N GLN A 129 -1.67 29.86 -12.91
CA GLN A 129 -2.82 30.19 -13.76
C GLN A 129 -4.00 29.31 -13.43
N ARG A 130 -5.11 29.95 -13.05
CA ARG A 130 -6.38 29.28 -12.77
C ARG A 130 -7.20 29.18 -14.05
N PHE A 131 -7.80 28.02 -14.28
CA PHE A 131 -8.72 27.80 -15.39
C PHE A 131 -9.80 26.80 -15.01
N MET A 132 -10.92 26.84 -15.71
CA MET A 132 -12.04 25.95 -15.45
C MET A 132 -11.93 24.70 -16.33
N PRO A 133 -12.19 23.50 -15.77
CA PRO A 133 -12.32 22.28 -16.56
C PRO A 133 -13.53 22.36 -17.49
N SER A 134 -13.52 21.54 -18.54
CA SER A 134 -14.60 21.43 -19.52
C SER A 134 -15.90 20.87 -18.93
N ALA A 135 -15.80 19.98 -17.93
CA ALA A 135 -16.92 19.42 -17.20
C ALA A 135 -16.92 19.92 -15.75
N THR A 136 -18.11 20.29 -15.25
CA THR A 136 -18.31 20.75 -13.87
C THR A 136 -18.67 19.61 -12.91
N LEU A 137 -19.01 18.43 -13.44
CA LEU A 137 -19.41 17.24 -12.69
C LEU A 137 -18.77 16.00 -13.34
N LEU A 138 -18.33 15.06 -12.52
CA LEU A 138 -17.80 13.76 -12.95
C LEU A 138 -18.47 12.63 -12.18
N ASP A 139 -19.05 11.70 -12.94
CA ASP A 139 -19.58 10.43 -12.42
C ASP A 139 -18.47 9.55 -11.85
N ALA A 140 -18.86 8.55 -11.06
CA ALA A 140 -17.98 7.57 -10.45
C ALA A 140 -17.08 6.87 -11.48
N GLY A 141 -15.77 6.88 -11.29
CA GLY A 141 -14.82 6.25 -12.22
C GLY A 141 -14.64 6.96 -13.57
N HIS A 142 -15.36 8.05 -13.84
CA HIS A 142 -15.26 8.80 -15.09
C HIS A 142 -14.12 9.83 -15.05
N HIS A 143 -13.80 10.35 -16.24
CA HIS A 143 -12.78 11.40 -16.40
C HIS A 143 -13.25 12.45 -17.40
N THR A 144 -12.66 13.64 -17.30
CA THR A 144 -12.78 14.71 -18.30
C THR A 144 -11.39 15.15 -18.71
N ASP A 145 -11.20 15.42 -19.99
CA ASP A 145 -9.95 15.94 -20.50
C ASP A 145 -9.93 17.48 -20.43
N PHE A 146 -8.74 18.05 -20.29
CA PHE A 146 -8.52 19.49 -20.31
C PHE A 146 -7.34 19.85 -21.21
N VAL A 147 -7.38 21.06 -21.76
CA VAL A 147 -6.29 21.67 -22.52
C VAL A 147 -6.20 23.13 -22.10
N HIS A 148 -5.00 23.60 -21.78
CA HIS A 148 -4.78 24.98 -21.37
C HIS A 148 -3.46 25.51 -21.94
N THR A 149 -3.51 26.71 -22.52
CA THR A 149 -2.33 27.41 -23.04
C THR A 149 -1.80 28.36 -21.98
N LEU A 150 -0.53 28.19 -21.61
CA LEU A 150 0.10 29.04 -20.60
C LEU A 150 0.45 30.42 -21.16
N SER A 151 0.26 31.45 -20.34
CA SER A 151 0.62 32.81 -20.73
C SER A 151 2.13 33.06 -20.66
N VAL A 152 2.88 32.21 -19.95
CA VAL A 152 4.33 32.34 -19.82
C VAL A 152 5.06 31.86 -21.09
N PRO A 153 6.06 32.62 -21.57
CA PRO A 153 6.95 32.15 -22.64
C PRO A 153 7.75 30.92 -22.22
N THR A 154 8.12 30.08 -23.20
CA THR A 154 8.82 28.82 -22.93
C THR A 154 10.24 28.97 -22.37
N ALA A 155 10.86 30.14 -22.50
CA ALA A 155 12.30 30.34 -22.27
C ALA A 155 12.77 30.08 -20.83
N ASN A 156 11.90 30.27 -19.83
CA ASN A 156 12.29 30.22 -18.41
C ASN A 156 11.65 29.08 -17.62
N VAL A 157 10.81 28.25 -18.25
CA VAL A 157 10.06 27.19 -17.56
C VAL A 157 10.81 25.87 -17.71
N ASP A 158 11.13 25.23 -16.59
CA ASP A 158 11.77 23.91 -16.52
C ASP A 158 10.72 22.81 -16.22
N LYS A 159 9.76 23.13 -15.35
CA LYS A 159 8.74 22.17 -14.90
C LYS A 159 7.37 22.80 -14.89
N ILE A 160 6.36 21.99 -15.21
CA ILE A 160 4.94 22.35 -15.13
C ILE A 160 4.23 21.32 -14.25
N SER A 161 3.38 21.79 -13.33
CA SER A 161 2.44 20.95 -12.57
C SER A 161 1.01 21.43 -12.76
N VAL A 162 0.06 20.52 -12.56
CA VAL A 162 -1.36 20.83 -12.52
C VAL A 162 -1.91 20.33 -11.20
N GLU A 163 -2.65 21.20 -10.52
CA GLU A 163 -3.28 20.93 -9.24
C GLU A 163 -4.77 21.24 -9.32
N LEU A 164 -5.57 20.54 -8.51
CA LEU A 164 -6.97 20.90 -8.29
C LEU A 164 -7.01 22.11 -7.36
N GLU A 165 -7.86 23.08 -7.67
CA GLU A 165 -8.09 24.23 -6.81
C GLU A 165 -8.71 23.74 -5.49
N THR A 166 -8.00 23.99 -4.40
CA THR A 166 -8.47 23.72 -3.05
C THR A 166 -9.61 24.68 -2.73
N LEU A 167 -10.81 24.13 -2.54
CA LEU A 167 -11.98 24.84 -2.00
C LEU A 167 -11.69 25.24 -0.54
N GLY A 168 -10.89 26.29 -0.33
CA GLY A 168 -10.49 26.72 1.01
C GLY A 168 -9.45 27.86 1.08
N ASP A 169 -8.75 28.19 -0.01
CA ASP A 169 -7.70 29.22 0.01
C ASP A 169 -8.16 30.60 -0.51
N ASP A 170 -9.42 30.98 -0.25
CA ASP A 170 -9.86 32.37 -0.34
C ASP A 170 -9.67 33.02 1.05
N GLU A 171 -8.46 33.55 1.30
CA GLU A 171 -8.17 34.49 2.40
C GLU A 171 -8.11 35.94 1.88
#